data_AF-A0A7J8PLC5-F1
#
_entry.id   AF-A0A7J8PLC5-F1
#
_cell.length_a   1.000
_cell.length_b   1.000
_cell.length_c   1.000
_cell.angle_alpha   90.00
_cell.angle_beta   90.00
_cell.angle_gamma   90.00
#
_symmetry.space_group_name_H-M   'P 1'
#
loop_
_entity.id
_entity.type
_entity.pdbx_description
1 polymer ?
#
loop_
_entity_poly.entity_id
_entity_poly.type
_entity_poly.pdbx_seq_one_letter_code
_entity_poly.pdbx_strand_id
1 'polypeptide(L)'
;MVMQCLGAICGAGVVKGFQPSRYEVLGGGANVVNHGYTKGDGLGAEIVGTFVLVYTVFSATDAKRNARDSHVPILAPLPIGFAVFLVHLATIPITGTGINPARSLGAAIIYNRDHAWNDHWIFWVGPFIGAALAALYHQIVIRAIPFKSRA
;
A
#
# COMPACT_ATOMS: atom_id res chain seq x y z
N MET A 1 -0.49 6.65 -10.08
CA MET A 1 -1.02 5.29 -10.37
C MET A 1 -0.33 4.63 -11.55
N VAL A 2 -0.52 5.06 -12.81
CA VAL A 2 0.01 4.34 -14.00
C VAL A 2 1.52 4.11 -13.90
N MET A 3 2.32 5.16 -13.66
CA MET A 3 3.78 5.04 -13.55
C MET A 3 4.24 4.16 -12.37
N GLN A 4 3.51 4.16 -11.26
CA GLN A 4 3.81 3.28 -10.13
C GLN A 4 3.58 1.81 -10.51
N CYS A 5 2.49 1.53 -11.22
CA CYS A 5 2.17 0.18 -11.70
C CYS A 5 3.23 -0.31 -12.70
N LEU A 6 3.60 0.52 -13.69
CA LEU A 6 4.65 0.19 -14.66
C LEU A 6 5.99 -0.08 -13.95
N GLY A 7 6.38 0.78 -13.01
CA GLY A 7 7.59 0.60 -12.23
C GLY A 7 7.59 -0.70 -11.41
N ALA A 8 6.45 -1.05 -10.80
CA ALA A 8 6.32 -2.30 -10.05
C ALA A 8 6.42 -3.55 -10.94
N ILE A 9 5.81 -3.53 -12.14
CA ILE A 9 5.93 -4.60 -13.13
C ILE A 9 7.39 -4.76 -13.56
N CYS A 10 8.06 -3.66 -13.91
CA CYS A 10 9.48 -3.67 -14.28
C CYS A 10 10.35 -4.24 -13.16
N GLY A 11 10.14 -3.79 -11.92
CA GLY A 11 10.91 -4.26 -10.75
C GLY A 11 10.73 -5.75 -10.49
N ALA A 12 9.50 -6.25 -10.50
CA ALA A 12 9.23 -7.68 -10.35
C ALA A 12 9.83 -8.50 -11.50
N GLY A 13 9.76 -7.98 -12.74
CA GLY A 13 10.36 -8.61 -13.92
C GLY A 13 11.88 -8.76 -13.81
N VAL A 14 12.59 -7.75 -13.29
CA VAL A 14 14.03 -7.82 -13.03
C VAL A 14 14.36 -8.93 -12.03
N VAL A 15 13.62 -9.04 -10.92
CA VAL A 15 13.84 -10.09 -9.91
C VAL A 15 13.66 -11.49 -10.51
N LYS A 16 12.59 -11.69 -11.30
CA LYS A 16 12.37 -12.95 -12.03
C LYS A 16 13.48 -13.23 -13.03
N GLY A 17 14.01 -12.20 -13.70
CA GLY A 17 15.14 -12.31 -14.62
C GLY A 17 16.43 -12.79 -13.95
N PHE A 18 16.69 -12.38 -12.71
CA PHE A 18 17.89 -12.82 -11.96
C PHE A 18 17.79 -14.26 -11.46
N GLN A 19 16.60 -14.69 -11.00
CA GLN A 19 16.42 -16.03 -10.42
C GLN A 19 15.07 -16.65 -10.81
N PRO A 20 14.87 -17.08 -12.06
CA PRO A 20 13.56 -17.50 -12.56
C PRO A 20 12.99 -18.69 -11.81
N SER A 21 13.77 -19.76 -11.59
CA SER A 21 13.28 -20.96 -10.92
C SER A 21 12.93 -20.72 -9.45
N ARG A 22 13.74 -19.94 -8.72
CA ARG A 22 13.47 -19.61 -7.32
C ARG A 22 12.26 -18.68 -7.20
N TYR A 23 12.15 -17.71 -8.09
CA TYR A 23 11.02 -16.78 -8.13
C TYR A 23 9.70 -17.54 -8.25
N GLU A 24 9.61 -18.51 -9.17
CA GLU A 24 8.40 -19.31 -9.37
C GLU A 24 8.05 -20.21 -8.17
N VAL A 25 9.05 -20.91 -7.62
CA VAL A 25 8.83 -21.87 -6.52
C VAL A 25 8.52 -21.16 -5.19
N LEU A 26 9.01 -19.94 -4.99
CA LEU A 26 8.84 -19.16 -3.75
C LEU A 26 7.69 -18.16 -3.81
N GLY A 27 6.74 -18.33 -4.74
CA GLY A 27 5.51 -17.53 -4.78
C GLY A 27 5.62 -16.16 -5.46
N GLY A 28 6.75 -15.85 -6.12
CA GLY A 28 6.94 -14.64 -6.91
C GLY A 28 6.83 -13.31 -6.15
N GLY A 29 6.78 -13.36 -4.83
CA GLY A 29 6.46 -12.21 -3.99
C GLY A 29 5.05 -11.65 -4.21
N ALA A 30 4.13 -12.44 -4.79
CA ALA A 30 2.74 -12.05 -4.99
C ALA A 30 1.98 -12.03 -3.65
N ASN A 31 1.02 -11.10 -3.55
CA ASN A 31 0.12 -11.06 -2.40
C ASN A 31 -1.02 -12.06 -2.61
N VAL A 32 -1.30 -12.86 -1.58
CA VAL A 32 -2.33 -13.91 -1.54
C VAL A 32 -2.87 -13.99 -0.12
N VAL A 33 -4.11 -14.44 0.08
CA VAL A 33 -4.59 -14.73 1.44
C VAL A 33 -3.99 -16.06 1.89
N ASN A 34 -3.24 -16.06 2.99
CA ASN A 34 -2.59 -17.26 3.49
C ASN A 34 -3.59 -18.27 4.03
N HIS A 35 -3.23 -19.55 3.93
CA HIS A 35 -4.03 -20.65 4.47
C HIS A 35 -4.35 -20.45 5.95
N GLY A 36 -5.61 -20.67 6.33
CA GLY A 36 -6.10 -20.45 7.70
C GLY A 36 -6.76 -19.08 7.91
N TYR A 37 -6.64 -18.17 6.95
CA TYR A 37 -7.37 -16.90 6.93
C TYR A 37 -8.48 -16.92 5.87
N THR A 38 -9.59 -16.25 6.16
CA THR A 38 -10.64 -16.00 5.19
C THR A 38 -10.32 -14.79 4.32
N LYS A 39 -11.00 -14.67 3.17
CA LYS A 39 -10.90 -13.45 2.35
C LYS A 39 -11.34 -12.19 3.10
N GLY A 40 -12.26 -12.34 4.07
CA GLY A 40 -12.68 -11.26 4.96
C GLY A 40 -11.55 -10.80 5.88
N ASP A 41 -10.80 -11.74 6.46
CA ASP A 41 -9.63 -11.42 7.29
C ASP A 41 -8.55 -10.70 6.49
N GLY A 42 -8.26 -11.20 5.28
CA GLY A 42 -7.33 -10.55 4.36
C GLY A 42 -7.77 -9.13 3.99
N LEU A 43 -9.04 -8.94 3.63
CA LEU A 43 -9.59 -7.61 3.34
C LEU A 43 -9.51 -6.67 4.54
N GLY A 44 -9.89 -7.13 5.72
CA GLY A 44 -9.83 -6.35 6.96
C GLY A 44 -8.40 -5.92 7.29
N ALA A 45 -7.43 -6.83 7.19
CA ALA A 45 -6.02 -6.55 7.42
C ALA A 45 -5.48 -5.48 6.44
N GLU A 46 -5.82 -5.58 5.15
CA GLU A 46 -5.39 -4.60 4.14
C GLU A 46 -6.03 -3.22 4.33
N ILE A 47 -7.30 -3.16 4.76
CA ILE A 47 -7.99 -1.90 5.10
C ILE A 47 -7.30 -1.22 6.28
N VAL A 48 -7.11 -1.93 7.39
CA VAL A 48 -6.52 -1.37 8.61
C VAL A 48 -5.05 -1.01 8.38
N GLY A 49 -4.28 -1.87 7.71
CA GLY A 49 -2.88 -1.60 7.38
C GLY A 49 -2.72 -0.35 6.51
N THR A 50 -3.56 -0.20 5.49
CA THR A 50 -3.52 0.99 4.61
C THR A 50 -4.01 2.23 5.33
N PHE A 51 -5.02 2.11 6.22
CA PHE A 51 -5.46 3.21 7.07
C PHE A 51 -4.30 3.75 7.91
N VAL A 52 -3.55 2.88 8.59
CA VAL A 52 -2.39 3.29 9.40
C VAL A 52 -1.36 4.02 8.55
N LEU A 53 -0.99 3.45 7.40
CA LEU A 53 -0.04 4.07 6.47
C LEU A 53 -0.51 5.46 6.01
N VAL A 54 -1.73 5.56 5.49
CA VAL A 54 -2.23 6.81 4.91
C VAL A 54 -2.50 7.86 5.98
N TYR A 55 -2.95 7.46 7.16
CA TYR A 55 -3.04 8.34 8.32
C TYR A 55 -1.67 8.90 8.71
N THR A 56 -0.63 8.07 8.75
CA THR A 56 0.74 8.54 8.99
C THR A 56 1.21 9.50 7.89
N VAL A 57 0.89 9.24 6.62
CA VAL A 57 1.20 10.18 5.52
C VAL A 57 0.58 11.54 5.77
N PHE A 58 -0.71 11.60 6.11
CA PHE A 58 -1.38 12.86 6.42
C PHE A 58 -0.77 13.57 7.64
N SER A 59 -0.48 12.84 8.72
CA SER A 59 0.14 13.41 9.93
C SER A 59 1.60 13.83 9.74
N ALA A 60 2.31 13.22 8.77
CA ALA A 60 3.70 13.53 8.41
C ALA A 60 3.82 14.63 7.35
N THR A 61 2.70 15.24 6.96
CA THR A 61 2.62 16.29 5.95
C THR A 61 3.08 17.63 6.56
N ASP A 62 4.18 18.20 6.06
CA ASP A 62 4.63 19.53 6.46
C ASP A 62 3.79 20.60 5.74
N ALA A 63 2.88 21.24 6.45
CA ALA A 63 1.99 22.28 5.91
C ALA A 63 2.71 23.52 5.37
N LYS A 64 4.02 23.69 5.62
CA LYS A 64 4.79 24.89 5.24
C LYS A 64 5.77 24.66 4.10
N ARG A 65 5.97 23.41 3.65
CA ARG A 65 6.93 23.08 2.60
C ARG A 65 6.24 22.28 1.52
N ASN A 66 6.36 22.74 0.28
CA ASN A 66 5.86 22.00 -0.88
C ASN A 66 7.02 21.42 -1.68
N ALA A 67 6.77 20.28 -2.33
CA ALA A 67 7.64 19.73 -3.36
C ALA A 67 7.78 20.75 -4.50
N ARG A 68 8.98 20.80 -5.07
CA ARG A 68 9.41 21.77 -6.08
C ARG A 68 8.34 21.97 -7.16
N ASP A 69 7.95 23.22 -7.37
CA ASP A 69 6.98 23.68 -8.39
C ASP A 69 5.58 23.01 -8.29
N SER A 70 5.14 22.63 -7.08
CA SER A 70 3.82 22.03 -6.87
C SER A 70 3.15 22.47 -5.56
N HIS A 71 1.85 22.17 -5.42
CA HIS A 71 1.12 22.28 -4.15
C HIS A 71 1.17 20.97 -3.33
N VAL A 72 2.06 20.05 -3.69
CA VAL A 72 2.19 18.77 -2.99
C VAL A 72 3.06 18.99 -1.76
N PRO A 73 2.56 18.75 -0.53
CA PRO A 73 3.36 18.98 0.66
C PRO A 73 4.56 18.03 0.73
N ILE A 74 5.65 18.48 1.36
CA ILE A 74 6.78 17.62 1.69
C ILE A 74 6.35 16.70 2.84
N LEU A 75 6.66 15.41 2.68
CA LEU A 75 6.38 14.39 3.67
C LEU A 75 7.64 14.11 4.50
N ALA A 76 7.49 13.97 5.83
CA ALA A 76 8.56 13.41 6.65
C ALA A 76 8.69 11.90 6.34
N PRO A 77 9.81 11.44 5.75
CA PRO A 77 9.88 10.07 5.22
C PRO A 77 10.04 9.01 6.30
N LEU A 78 10.65 9.36 7.44
CA LEU A 78 10.95 8.39 8.51
C LEU A 78 9.68 7.80 9.16
N PRO A 79 8.68 8.61 9.59
CA PRO A 79 7.42 8.06 10.11
C PRO A 79 6.69 7.18 9.09
N ILE A 80 6.69 7.56 7.82
CA ILE A 80 6.01 6.80 6.76
C ILE A 80 6.69 5.43 6.58
N GLY A 81 8.02 5.40 6.51
CA GLY A 81 8.77 4.14 6.44
C GLY A 81 8.53 3.23 7.65
N PHE A 82 8.47 3.80 8.85
CA PHE A 82 8.14 3.07 10.06
C PHE A 82 6.70 2.53 10.07
N ALA A 83 5.73 3.30 9.57
CA ALA A 83 4.35 2.83 9.44
C ALA A 83 4.26 1.63 8.49
N VAL A 84 4.92 1.70 7.34
CA VAL A 84 5.03 0.55 6.42
C VAL A 84 5.66 -0.64 7.13
N PHE A 85 6.79 -0.45 7.82
CA PHE A 85 7.48 -1.52 8.55
C PHE A 85 6.60 -2.20 9.61
N LEU A 86 5.94 -1.42 10.47
CA LEU A 86 5.07 -1.95 11.52
C LEU A 86 3.87 -2.71 10.94
N VAL A 87 3.25 -2.19 9.88
CA VAL A 87 2.16 -2.90 9.20
C VAL A 87 2.67 -4.23 8.65
N HIS A 88 3.84 -4.27 8.02
CA HIS A 88 4.43 -5.52 7.54
C HIS A 88 4.63 -6.55 8.65
N LEU A 89 5.13 -6.15 9.83
CA LEU A 89 5.28 -7.05 10.97
C LEU A 89 3.95 -7.72 11.38
N ALA A 90 2.84 -7.01 11.25
CA ALA A 90 1.52 -7.51 11.62
C ALA A 90 0.81 -8.28 10.49
N THR A 91 0.96 -7.87 9.22
CA THR A 91 0.12 -8.37 8.11
C THR A 91 0.83 -9.35 7.18
N ILE A 92 2.15 -9.54 7.28
CA ILE A 92 2.88 -10.57 6.51
C ILE A 92 2.25 -11.97 6.67
N PRO A 93 1.90 -12.44 7.90
CA PRO A 93 1.31 -13.76 8.08
C PRO A 93 -0.08 -13.92 7.43
N ILE A 94 -0.80 -12.83 7.17
CA ILE A 94 -2.17 -12.86 6.64
C ILE A 94 -2.15 -12.80 5.11
N THR A 95 -1.45 -11.81 4.54
CA THR A 95 -1.52 -11.51 3.09
C THR A 95 -0.16 -11.32 2.40
N GLY A 96 0.93 -11.46 3.15
CA GLY A 96 2.24 -10.98 2.71
C GLY A 96 2.36 -9.44 2.68
N THR A 97 1.35 -8.72 3.17
CA THR A 97 1.20 -7.25 3.18
C THR A 97 1.14 -6.61 1.79
N GLY A 98 -0.06 -6.21 1.37
CA GLY A 98 -0.29 -5.45 0.15
C GLY A 98 -0.05 -3.97 0.38
N ILE A 99 -1.00 -3.29 1.01
CA ILE A 99 -1.14 -1.84 1.33
C ILE A 99 -0.74 -0.86 0.21
N ASN A 100 -0.51 -1.37 -0.99
CA ASN A 100 0.01 -0.70 -2.15
C ASN A 100 -0.44 -1.46 -3.41
N PRO A 101 -1.50 -0.99 -4.09
CA PRO A 101 -2.06 -1.68 -5.25
C PRO A 101 -1.06 -1.86 -6.40
N ALA A 102 -0.15 -0.91 -6.61
CA ALA A 102 0.86 -1.01 -7.66
C ALA A 102 1.85 -2.16 -7.38
N ARG A 103 2.30 -2.31 -6.13
CA ARG A 103 3.18 -3.41 -5.71
C ARG A 103 2.50 -4.77 -5.87
N SER A 104 1.22 -4.87 -5.49
CA SER A 104 0.46 -6.11 -5.64
C SER A 104 0.20 -6.45 -7.11
N LEU A 105 -0.08 -5.44 -7.96
CA LEU A 105 -0.28 -5.64 -9.41
C LEU A 105 1.00 -6.09 -10.10
N GLY A 106 2.13 -5.43 -9.82
CA GLY A 106 3.41 -5.76 -10.43
C GLY A 106 3.83 -7.21 -10.17
N ALA A 107 3.69 -7.67 -8.92
CA ALA A 107 3.98 -9.05 -8.57
C ALA A 107 2.99 -10.04 -9.19
N ALA A 108 1.68 -9.72 -9.18
CA ALA A 108 0.65 -10.59 -9.78
C ALA A 108 0.86 -10.80 -11.30
N ILE A 109 1.21 -9.74 -12.04
CA ILE A 109 1.46 -9.82 -13.49
C ILE A 109 2.68 -10.69 -13.81
N ILE A 110 3.78 -10.52 -13.06
CA ILE A 110 5.03 -11.24 -13.34
C ILE A 110 5.00 -12.69 -12.86
N TYR A 111 4.30 -12.94 -11.75
CA TYR A 111 4.10 -14.28 -11.20
C TYR A 111 3.05 -15.08 -11.97
N ASN A 112 1.95 -14.43 -12.37
CA ASN A 112 0.91 -14.95 -13.24
C ASN A 112 0.38 -16.35 -12.87
N ARG A 113 -0.12 -16.50 -11.64
CA ARG A 113 -0.76 -17.74 -11.15
C ARG A 113 -2.20 -17.48 -10.74
N ASP A 114 -3.08 -18.44 -11.00
CA ASP A 114 -4.53 -18.30 -10.78
C ASP A 114 -4.89 -17.90 -9.35
N HIS A 115 -4.26 -18.53 -8.36
CA HIS A 115 -4.52 -18.24 -6.95
C HIS A 115 -4.15 -16.78 -6.57
N ALA A 116 -3.10 -16.21 -7.16
CA ALA A 116 -2.74 -14.81 -6.96
C ALA A 116 -3.77 -13.86 -7.60
N TRP A 117 -4.28 -14.20 -8.78
CA TRP A 117 -5.33 -13.42 -9.45
C TRP A 117 -6.68 -13.50 -8.73
N ASN A 118 -7.04 -14.66 -8.18
CA ASN A 118 -8.30 -14.90 -7.47
C ASN A 118 -8.47 -14.03 -6.19
N ASP A 119 -7.36 -13.62 -5.59
CA ASP A 119 -7.35 -12.75 -4.40
C ASP A 119 -6.97 -11.31 -4.74
N HIS A 120 -6.55 -11.03 -5.97
CA HIS A 120 -5.94 -9.76 -6.37
C HIS A 120 -6.82 -8.54 -6.08
N TRP A 121 -8.15 -8.70 -6.22
CA TRP A 121 -9.13 -7.63 -5.98
C TRP A 121 -9.04 -7.06 -4.56
N ILE A 122 -8.66 -7.88 -3.57
CA ILE A 122 -8.52 -7.47 -2.16
C ILE A 122 -7.48 -6.36 -2.02
N PHE A 123 -6.38 -6.47 -2.77
CA PHE A 123 -5.26 -5.53 -2.72
C PHE A 123 -5.50 -4.23 -3.50
N TRP A 124 -6.68 -4.07 -4.10
CA TRP A 124 -7.18 -2.80 -4.62
C TRP A 124 -8.28 -2.23 -3.72
N VAL A 125 -9.29 -3.06 -3.42
CA VAL A 125 -10.46 -2.66 -2.63
C VAL A 125 -10.05 -2.30 -1.20
N GLY A 126 -9.25 -3.14 -0.54
CA GLY A 126 -8.80 -2.90 0.82
C GLY A 126 -8.01 -1.60 0.96
N PRO A 127 -6.94 -1.40 0.18
CA PRO A 127 -6.15 -0.17 0.25
C PRO A 127 -6.93 1.09 -0.10
N PHE A 128 -7.84 1.07 -1.09
CA PHE A 128 -8.67 2.24 -1.39
C PHE A 128 -9.64 2.58 -0.27
N ILE A 129 -10.28 1.59 0.36
CA ILE A 129 -11.15 1.82 1.51
C ILE A 129 -10.32 2.37 2.69
N GLY A 130 -9.19 1.75 3.03
CA GLY A 130 -8.33 2.20 4.13
C GLY A 130 -7.82 3.63 3.93
N ALA A 131 -7.38 3.97 2.71
CA ALA A 131 -6.94 5.32 2.36
C ALA A 131 -8.07 6.35 2.46
N ALA A 132 -9.26 6.02 1.98
CA ALA A 132 -10.43 6.90 2.07
C ALA A 132 -10.84 7.16 3.52
N LEU A 133 -10.87 6.12 4.36
CA LEU A 133 -11.16 6.24 5.79
C LEU A 133 -10.12 7.11 6.51
N ALA A 134 -8.83 6.94 6.21
CA ALA A 134 -7.77 7.76 6.78
C ALA A 134 -7.90 9.25 6.37
N ALA A 135 -8.22 9.51 5.11
CA ALA A 135 -8.49 10.87 4.63
C ALA A 135 -9.69 11.49 5.34
N LEU A 136 -10.81 10.78 5.44
CA LEU A 136 -12.01 11.26 6.14
C LEU A 136 -11.72 11.54 7.62
N TYR A 137 -11.02 10.63 8.30
CA TYR A 137 -10.66 10.78 9.71
C TYR A 137 -9.78 12.01 9.94
N HIS A 138 -8.72 12.16 9.15
CA HIS A 138 -7.79 13.29 9.31
C HIS A 138 -8.45 14.64 9.00
N GLN A 139 -9.23 14.71 7.92
CA GLN A 139 -9.83 15.96 7.46
C GLN A 139 -11.05 16.40 8.27
N ILE A 140 -11.94 15.46 8.62
CA ILE A 140 -13.25 15.77 9.20
C ILE A 140 -13.23 15.65 10.72
N VAL A 141 -12.60 14.59 11.25
CA VAL A 141 -12.63 14.28 12.68
C VAL A 141 -11.54 15.06 13.41
N ILE A 142 -10.28 14.92 12.99
CA ILE A 142 -9.17 15.66 13.62
C ILE A 142 -9.20 17.14 13.24
N ARG A 143 -9.69 17.48 12.04
CA ARG A 143 -9.64 18.85 11.48
C ARG A 143 -8.22 19.44 11.51
N ALA A 144 -7.22 18.60 11.23
CA ALA A 144 -5.81 18.99 11.32
C ALA A 144 -5.39 20.03 10.25
N ILE A 145 -6.24 20.31 9.25
CA ILE A 145 -6.04 21.48 8.37
C ILE A 145 -6.70 22.69 9.05
N PRO A 146 -5.93 23.73 9.45
CA PRO A 146 -6.52 24.97 9.92
C PRO A 146 -7.37 25.52 8.79
N PHE A 147 -8.65 25.81 9.06
CA PHE A 147 -9.40 26.72 8.21
C PHE A 147 -8.53 27.98 8.09
N LYS A 148 -8.09 28.32 6.86
CA LYS A 148 -7.64 29.69 6.60
C LYS A 148 -8.84 30.57 6.94
N SER A 149 -8.83 31.15 8.14
CA SER A 149 -9.69 32.29 8.44
C SER A 149 -9.36 33.32 7.37
N ARG A 150 -10.32 33.58 6.47
CA ARG A 150 -10.25 34.75 5.60
C ARG A 150 -10.34 35.95 6.54
N ALA A 151 -9.17 36.48 6.92
CA ALA A 151 -9.05 37.87 7.35
C ALA A 151 -9.06 38.75 6.10
#